data_AF-G3UKU8-F1
#
_entry.id   AF-G3UKU8-F1
#
_cell.length_a   1.000
_cell.length_b   1.000
_cell.length_c   1.000
_cell.angle_alpha   90.00
_cell.angle_beta   90.00
_cell.angle_gamma   90.00
#
_symmetry.space_group_name_H-M   'P 1'
#
loop_
_entity.id
_entity.type
_entity.pdbx_description
1 polymer ?
#
loop_
_entity_poly.entity_id
_entity_poly.type
_entity_poly.pdbx_seq_one_letter_code
_entity_poly.pdbx_strand_id
1 'polypeptide(L)'
;QQYSRLNSSSQTNSLKDLLQSKIDDLERQVLSRVNSLEEGKGGLKNDTEERVKIESALTSLHQRISELEKGQKENRPGDKFQLTFPLRTNYMYAKVKKSLPEMYAFTVCMWLKSSAAPGVGTPFSYAVPGQANELVLIEWGNNPMEILINDKVAKLPFVINDGKWHHICVTWTTRDGVWEAYQDGTQGGSGENLAPYHPIKPQGVLVLGQEQDTLGGGFDATQAFVGELAHFNIWDRKLTPGEVYNLATCSTKALSGNVIAWAESHIEIFGGATKWTFEACRQIN
;
A
#
# COMPACT_ATOMS: atom_id res chain seq x y z
N GLN A 1 32.22 -38.54 36.63
CA GLN A 1 32.34 -37.25 35.91
C GLN A 1 31.18 -36.38 36.34
N GLN A 2 31.47 -35.40 37.19
CA GLN A 2 30.51 -34.49 37.80
C GLN A 2 30.53 -33.21 36.94
N TYR A 3 29.46 -32.95 36.18
CA TYR A 3 29.34 -31.70 35.41
C TYR A 3 28.27 -30.82 36.04
N SER A 4 28.76 -29.70 36.57
CA SER A 4 28.05 -28.64 37.27
C SER A 4 27.00 -27.95 36.38
N ARG A 5 25.74 -27.93 36.85
CA ARG A 5 24.71 -27.00 36.40
C ARG A 5 24.67 -25.79 37.32
N LEU A 6 25.45 -24.74 37.03
CA LEU A 6 25.36 -23.45 37.72
C LEU A 6 25.96 -22.37 36.81
N ASN A 7 25.16 -21.69 35.96
CA ASN A 7 25.53 -20.33 35.49
C ASN A 7 24.46 -19.50 34.74
N SER A 8 23.15 -19.77 34.84
CA SER A 8 22.14 -18.91 34.19
C SER A 8 21.56 -17.81 35.10
N SER A 9 21.74 -17.91 36.42
CA SER A 9 21.22 -16.92 37.39
C SER A 9 22.16 -15.73 37.64
N SER A 10 23.46 -15.88 37.34
CA SER A 10 24.47 -14.84 37.50
C SER A 10 24.38 -13.76 36.41
N GLN A 11 24.06 -14.15 35.17
CA GLN A 11 23.92 -13.22 34.04
C GLN A 11 22.64 -12.36 34.11
N THR A 12 21.54 -12.91 34.62
CA THR A 12 20.26 -12.17 34.73
C THR A 12 20.28 -11.13 35.85
N ASN A 13 20.98 -11.42 36.96
CA ASN A 13 21.23 -10.43 38.01
C ASN A 13 22.14 -9.30 37.51
N SER A 14 23.22 -9.63 36.77
CA SER A 14 24.12 -8.63 36.19
C SER A 14 23.42 -7.67 35.22
N LEU A 15 22.45 -8.14 34.42
CA LEU A 15 21.69 -7.28 33.51
C LEU A 15 20.70 -6.38 34.26
N LYS A 16 20.08 -6.89 35.34
CA LYS A 16 19.22 -6.09 36.22
C LYS A 16 20.00 -5.01 36.94
N ASP A 17 21.19 -5.32 37.44
CA ASP A 17 22.06 -4.35 38.10
C ASP A 17 22.52 -3.26 37.12
N LEU A 18 22.81 -3.63 35.86
CA LEU A 18 23.15 -2.68 34.81
C LEU A 18 21.98 -1.76 34.43
N LEU A 19 20.76 -2.32 34.36
CA LEU A 19 19.54 -1.56 34.08
C LEU A 19 19.22 -0.62 35.23
N GLN A 20 19.34 -1.08 36.48
CA GLN A 20 19.13 -0.26 37.67
C GLN A 20 20.14 0.88 37.73
N SER A 21 21.43 0.59 37.49
CA SER A 21 22.46 1.62 37.41
C SER A 21 22.19 2.66 36.32
N LYS A 22 21.63 2.27 35.17
CA LYS A 22 21.23 3.22 34.12
C LYS A 22 20.01 4.06 34.51
N ILE A 23 19.06 3.48 35.23
CA ILE A 23 17.87 4.20 35.72
C ILE A 23 18.32 5.25 36.75
N ASP A 24 19.18 4.87 37.70
CA ASP A 24 19.69 5.80 38.72
C ASP A 24 20.51 6.95 38.10
N ASP A 25 21.26 6.67 37.03
CA ASP A 25 22.04 7.70 36.30
C ASP A 25 21.12 8.64 35.50
N LEU A 26 20.06 8.11 34.88
CA LEU A 26 19.02 8.91 34.23
C LEU A 26 18.24 9.76 35.23
N GLU A 27 17.91 9.23 36.41
CA GLU A 27 17.25 9.99 37.47
C GLU A 27 18.13 11.14 37.97
N ARG A 28 19.43 10.89 38.15
CA ARG A 28 20.40 11.95 38.50
C ARG A 28 20.52 13.01 37.41
N GLN A 29 20.53 12.61 36.14
CA GLN A 29 20.55 13.56 35.02
C GLN A 29 19.27 14.39 34.95
N VAL A 30 18.10 13.78 35.19
CA VAL A 30 16.81 14.48 35.23
C VAL A 30 16.76 15.43 36.40
N LEU A 31 17.13 15.00 37.61
CA LEU A 31 17.20 15.85 38.81
C LEU A 31 18.17 17.02 38.64
N SER A 32 19.34 16.79 38.03
CA SER A 32 20.28 17.86 37.70
C SER A 32 19.68 18.86 36.71
N ARG A 33 18.90 18.39 35.72
CA ARG A 33 18.23 19.25 34.75
C ARG A 33 17.08 20.03 35.39
N VAL A 34 16.28 19.40 36.23
CA VAL A 34 15.21 20.04 36.99
C VAL A 34 15.78 21.12 37.91
N ASN A 35 16.86 20.83 38.65
CA ASN A 35 17.53 21.82 39.48
C ASN A 35 18.13 22.96 38.66
N SER A 36 18.70 22.69 37.47
CA SER A 36 19.17 23.76 36.56
C SER A 36 18.03 24.62 36.00
N LEU A 37 16.83 24.05 35.85
CA LEU A 37 15.62 24.75 35.42
C LEU A 37 14.97 25.54 36.58
N GLU A 38 15.11 25.05 37.81
CA GLU A 38 14.65 25.74 39.03
C GLU A 38 15.61 26.85 39.48
N GLU A 39 16.92 26.68 39.34
CA GLU A 39 17.92 27.75 39.52
C GLU A 39 17.85 28.80 38.39
N GLY A 40 17.36 28.42 37.21
CA GLY A 40 16.99 29.33 36.12
C GLY A 40 15.73 30.18 36.39
N LYS A 41 15.02 29.94 37.50
CA LYS A 41 13.79 30.65 37.89
C LYS A 41 14.05 31.92 38.70
N GLY A 42 15.23 32.52 38.48
CA GLY A 42 15.67 33.80 39.05
C GLY A 42 16.07 34.79 37.95
N GLY A 43 15.24 34.98 36.93
CA GLY A 43 15.51 35.99 35.90
C GLY A 43 14.42 36.08 34.84
N LEU A 44 13.62 37.15 34.89
CA LEU A 44 12.83 37.64 33.76
C LEU A 44 13.77 38.19 32.67
N LYS A 45 14.55 37.32 32.01
CA LYS A 45 15.26 37.62 30.75
C LYS A 45 15.40 36.36 29.91
N ASN A 46 14.87 36.45 28.68
CA ASN A 46 15.18 35.65 27.50
C ASN A 46 14.27 34.46 27.11
N ASP A 47 13.10 34.33 27.73
CA ASP A 47 12.04 33.41 27.26
C ASP A 47 11.59 33.75 25.81
N THR A 48 11.65 35.03 25.44
CA THR A 48 11.37 35.52 24.08
C THR A 48 12.51 35.19 23.11
N GLU A 49 13.76 35.24 23.54
CA GLU A 49 14.93 34.93 22.70
C GLU A 49 15.04 33.43 22.41
N GLU A 50 14.73 32.59 23.40
CA GLU A 50 14.65 31.15 23.23
C GLU A 50 13.50 30.74 22.31
N ARG A 51 12.31 31.35 22.48
CA ARG A 51 11.19 31.18 21.54
C ARG A 51 11.57 31.54 20.10
N VAL A 52 12.23 32.68 19.90
CA VAL A 52 12.66 33.14 18.57
C VAL A 52 13.69 32.18 17.97
N LYS A 53 14.61 31.63 18.77
CA LYS A 53 15.57 30.61 18.31
C LYS A 53 14.86 29.32 17.89
N ILE A 54 13.87 28.87 18.67
CA ILE A 54 13.07 27.68 18.35
C ILE A 54 12.25 27.88 17.08
N GLU A 55 11.57 29.03 16.94
CA GLU A 55 10.79 29.36 15.72
C GLU A 55 11.69 29.49 14.49
N SER A 56 12.88 30.07 14.64
CA SER A 56 13.88 30.13 13.56
C SER A 56 14.38 28.75 13.16
N ALA A 57 14.68 27.88 14.12
CA ALA A 57 15.11 26.51 13.85
C ALA A 57 14.00 25.70 13.17
N LEU A 58 12.75 25.86 13.62
CA LEU A 58 11.57 25.22 13.04
C LEU A 58 11.33 25.70 11.60
N THR A 59 11.47 27.00 11.34
CA THR A 59 11.33 27.56 9.99
C THR A 59 12.44 27.05 9.07
N SER A 60 13.68 26.99 9.56
CA SER A 60 14.81 26.44 8.81
C SER A 60 14.62 24.95 8.51
N LEU A 61 14.11 24.16 9.47
CA LEU A 61 13.78 22.75 9.25
C LEU A 61 12.65 22.59 8.24
N HIS A 62 11.58 23.37 8.32
CA HIS A 62 10.50 23.35 7.31
C HIS A 62 11.01 23.70 5.92
N GLN A 63 11.87 24.71 5.81
CA GLN A 63 12.50 25.09 4.56
C GLN A 63 13.35 23.95 4.00
N ARG A 64 14.17 23.31 4.84
CA ARG A 64 15.04 22.19 4.45
C ARG A 64 14.24 20.95 4.06
N ILE A 65 13.13 20.67 4.75
CA ILE A 65 12.17 19.62 4.37
C ILE A 65 11.54 19.95 3.02
N SER A 66 11.07 21.19 2.82
CA SER A 66 10.49 21.62 1.54
C SER A 66 11.50 21.55 0.39
N GLU A 67 12.76 21.89 0.62
CA GLU A 67 13.85 21.77 -0.35
C GLU A 67 14.21 20.31 -0.64
N LEU A 68 14.22 19.44 0.36
CA LEU A 68 14.40 17.99 0.17
C LEU A 68 13.23 17.36 -0.60
N GLU A 69 12.00 17.77 -0.31
CA GLU A 69 10.78 17.34 -1.00
C GLU A 69 10.75 17.83 -2.46
N LYS A 70 11.19 19.06 -2.73
CA LYS A 70 11.29 19.60 -4.10
C LYS A 70 12.45 18.97 -4.87
N GLY A 71 13.62 18.86 -4.27
CA GLY A 71 14.83 18.30 -4.89
C GLY A 71 14.73 16.81 -5.24
N GLN A 72 13.91 16.03 -4.51
CA GLN A 72 13.60 14.65 -4.87
C GLN A 72 12.50 14.51 -5.94
N LYS A 73 11.58 15.48 -6.05
CA LYS A 73 10.43 15.42 -6.97
C LYS A 73 10.77 15.72 -8.43
N GLU A 74 11.75 16.59 -8.71
CA GLU A 74 11.95 17.10 -10.07
C GLU A 74 12.69 16.14 -11.02
N ASN A 75 13.37 15.09 -10.52
CA ASN A 75 14.17 14.17 -11.36
C ASN A 75 13.82 12.68 -11.23
N ARG A 76 12.81 12.32 -10.43
CA ARG A 76 12.44 10.91 -10.24
C ARG A 76 11.25 10.54 -11.13
N PRO A 77 11.29 9.44 -11.89
CA PRO A 77 10.14 8.97 -12.63
C PRO A 77 8.98 8.74 -11.66
N GLY A 78 7.87 9.48 -11.85
CA GLY A 78 6.74 9.50 -10.92
C GLY A 78 5.95 8.18 -10.84
N ASP A 79 6.32 7.19 -11.65
CA ASP A 79 5.77 5.86 -11.75
C ASP A 79 6.67 4.77 -11.10
N LYS A 80 7.91 5.10 -10.73
CA LYS A 80 8.86 4.18 -10.10
C LYS A 80 8.71 4.12 -8.58
N PHE A 81 7.54 3.68 -8.15
CA PHE A 81 7.23 3.49 -6.74
C PHE A 81 6.24 2.34 -6.51
N GLN A 82 6.28 1.81 -5.30
CA GLN A 82 5.30 0.86 -4.76
C GLN A 82 4.63 1.44 -3.53
N LEU A 83 3.43 0.96 -3.24
CA LEU A 83 2.75 1.11 -1.96
C LEU A 83 2.93 -0.15 -1.12
N THR A 84 3.09 0.02 0.19
CA THR A 84 3.17 -1.09 1.14
C THR A 84 2.08 -0.94 2.19
N PHE A 85 1.29 -2.01 2.33
CA PHE A 85 0.23 -2.21 3.31
C PHE A 85 0.68 -3.29 4.29
N PRO A 86 1.30 -2.93 5.43
CA PRO A 86 2.03 -3.89 6.25
C PRO A 86 1.14 -4.77 7.13
N LEU A 87 -0.08 -4.33 7.43
CA LEU A 87 -0.96 -4.96 8.40
C LEU A 87 -2.42 -4.80 7.97
N ARG A 88 -3.27 -5.73 8.40
CA ARG A 88 -4.72 -5.62 8.24
C ARG A 88 -5.27 -4.52 9.14
N THR A 89 -5.82 -3.47 8.54
CA THR A 89 -6.56 -2.41 9.23
C THR A 89 -7.76 -2.01 8.41
N ASN A 90 -8.72 -1.32 9.02
CA ASN A 90 -9.88 -0.74 8.32
C ASN A 90 -9.67 0.74 7.98
N TYR A 91 -8.42 1.22 7.92
CA TYR A 91 -8.12 2.65 7.69
C TYR A 91 -6.89 2.92 6.81
N MET A 92 -6.04 1.93 6.53
CA MET A 92 -4.93 2.08 5.58
C MET A 92 -5.41 1.83 4.16
N TYR A 93 -5.39 2.87 3.33
CA TYR A 93 -5.81 2.75 1.94
C TYR A 93 -5.17 3.85 1.10
N ALA A 94 -5.23 3.68 -0.22
CA ALA A 94 -4.91 4.76 -1.14
C ALA A 94 -6.11 5.05 -2.04
N LYS A 95 -6.49 6.32 -2.19
CA LYS A 95 -7.57 6.75 -3.06
C LYS A 95 -6.99 7.19 -4.40
N VAL A 96 -7.49 6.62 -5.48
CA VAL A 96 -7.14 7.11 -6.82
C VAL A 96 -7.97 8.37 -7.10
N LYS A 97 -7.30 9.47 -7.47
CA LYS A 97 -7.95 10.79 -7.63
C LYS A 97 -8.96 10.82 -8.78
N LYS A 98 -8.66 10.10 -9.86
CA LYS A 98 -9.52 10.01 -11.03
C LYS A 98 -10.53 8.88 -10.83
N SER A 99 -11.80 9.16 -11.10
CA SER A 99 -12.86 8.15 -11.14
C SER A 99 -12.91 7.44 -12.51
N LEU A 100 -13.62 6.32 -12.58
CA LEU A 100 -13.77 5.56 -13.82
C LEU A 100 -14.88 6.18 -14.71
N PRO A 101 -14.71 6.15 -16.04
CA PRO A 101 -15.79 6.42 -16.99
C PRO A 101 -16.73 5.21 -17.06
N GLU A 102 -17.78 5.31 -17.88
CA GLU A 102 -18.58 4.14 -18.23
C GLU A 102 -17.75 3.22 -19.13
N MET A 103 -17.64 1.94 -18.79
CA MET A 103 -16.78 1.00 -19.52
C MET A 103 -17.53 -0.26 -19.95
N TYR A 104 -17.57 -0.51 -21.26
CA TYR A 104 -18.15 -1.72 -21.86
C TYR A 104 -17.17 -2.90 -21.90
N ALA A 105 -15.89 -2.61 -21.71
CA ALA A 105 -14.81 -3.56 -21.53
C ALA A 105 -13.72 -2.88 -20.71
N PHE A 106 -12.89 -3.65 -20.02
CA PHE A 106 -11.73 -3.10 -19.36
C PHE A 106 -10.58 -4.10 -19.30
N THR A 107 -9.41 -3.57 -18.99
CA THR A 107 -8.28 -4.34 -18.48
C THR A 107 -7.78 -3.66 -17.23
N VAL A 108 -7.56 -4.42 -16.16
CA VAL A 108 -6.86 -3.96 -14.97
C VAL A 108 -5.60 -4.79 -14.81
N CYS A 109 -4.46 -4.12 -14.61
CA CYS A 109 -3.17 -4.78 -14.37
C CYS A 109 -2.46 -4.16 -13.18
N MET A 110 -1.72 -4.96 -12.44
CA MET A 110 -0.85 -4.49 -11.36
C MET A 110 0.28 -5.48 -11.08
N TRP A 111 1.36 -4.95 -10.51
CA TRP A 111 2.35 -5.75 -9.81
C TRP A 111 1.97 -5.85 -8.34
N LEU A 112 2.06 -7.05 -7.77
CA LEU A 112 1.82 -7.26 -6.34
C LEU A 112 2.73 -8.33 -5.76
N LYS A 113 2.98 -8.21 -4.45
CA LYS A 113 3.75 -9.16 -3.67
C LYS A 113 3.13 -9.29 -2.29
N SER A 114 2.91 -10.52 -1.84
CA SER A 114 2.38 -10.77 -0.50
C SER A 114 2.81 -12.14 0.01
N SER A 115 2.91 -12.28 1.34
CA SER A 115 3.02 -13.57 2.04
C SER A 115 1.86 -13.76 3.01
N ALA A 116 0.80 -12.96 2.88
CA ALA A 116 -0.36 -13.03 3.75
C ALA A 116 -1.17 -14.31 3.46
N ALA A 117 -1.62 -14.94 4.54
CA ALA A 117 -2.46 -16.13 4.51
C ALA A 117 -3.65 -15.93 5.47
N PRO A 118 -4.81 -16.58 5.23
CA PRO A 118 -5.08 -17.53 4.14
C PRO A 118 -5.29 -16.90 2.76
N GLY A 119 -5.52 -15.58 2.68
CA GLY A 119 -5.59 -14.82 1.42
C GLY A 119 -5.00 -13.42 1.56
N VAL A 120 -4.64 -12.77 0.46
CA VAL A 120 -3.96 -11.47 0.48
C VAL A 120 -4.85 -10.30 0.88
N GLY A 121 -6.18 -10.44 0.85
CA GLY A 121 -7.15 -9.36 1.04
C GLY A 121 -7.56 -8.69 -0.27
N THR A 122 -7.80 -7.38 -0.26
CA THR A 122 -8.42 -6.65 -1.38
C THR A 122 -7.47 -5.64 -2.02
N PRO A 123 -6.68 -6.02 -3.05
CA PRO A 123 -5.78 -5.10 -3.75
C PRO A 123 -6.47 -3.81 -4.20
N PHE A 124 -7.70 -3.91 -4.72
CA PHE A 124 -8.51 -2.74 -5.06
C PHE A 124 -10.01 -3.01 -5.03
N SER A 125 -10.78 -1.94 -4.82
CA SER A 125 -12.23 -1.92 -4.96
C SER A 125 -12.70 -0.61 -5.59
N TYR A 126 -13.80 -0.67 -6.31
CA TYR A 126 -14.48 0.47 -6.89
C TYR A 126 -15.97 0.39 -6.57
N ALA A 127 -16.48 1.47 -5.97
CA ALA A 127 -17.86 1.58 -5.53
C ALA A 127 -18.54 2.75 -6.26
N VAL A 128 -19.82 2.59 -6.59
CA VAL A 128 -20.68 3.66 -7.12
C VAL A 128 -21.91 3.83 -6.22
N PRO A 129 -22.63 4.96 -6.29
CA PRO A 129 -23.88 5.11 -5.55
C PRO A 129 -24.85 3.93 -5.79
N GLY A 130 -25.21 3.24 -4.72
CA GLY A 130 -26.14 2.10 -4.76
C GLY A 130 -25.53 0.75 -5.14
N GLN A 131 -24.22 0.67 -5.42
CA GLN A 131 -23.51 -0.59 -5.65
C GLN A 131 -22.05 -0.45 -5.18
N ALA A 132 -21.74 -0.98 -4.00
CA ALA A 132 -20.41 -0.89 -3.42
C ALA A 132 -19.43 -1.87 -4.08
N ASN A 133 -19.95 -3.00 -4.59
CA ASN A 133 -19.21 -4.05 -5.28
C ASN A 133 -19.29 -3.88 -6.81
N GLU A 134 -19.08 -2.66 -7.31
CA GLU A 134 -19.19 -2.36 -8.75
C GLU A 134 -18.03 -3.02 -9.51
N LEU A 135 -16.81 -2.93 -8.99
CA LEU A 135 -15.64 -3.68 -9.47
C LEU A 135 -14.67 -3.94 -8.31
N VAL A 136 -14.42 -5.20 -7.94
CA VAL A 136 -13.55 -5.56 -6.80
C VAL A 136 -12.63 -6.71 -7.18
N LEU A 137 -11.39 -6.69 -6.70
CA LEU A 137 -10.49 -7.85 -6.71
C LEU A 137 -10.14 -8.19 -5.26
N ILE A 138 -10.46 -9.41 -4.83
CA ILE A 138 -10.34 -9.82 -3.43
C ILE A 138 -9.92 -11.30 -3.33
N GLU A 139 -9.05 -11.60 -2.37
CA GLU A 139 -8.77 -12.97 -1.92
C GLU A 139 -8.98 -13.03 -0.40
N TRP A 140 -10.13 -13.56 0.02
CA TRP A 140 -10.57 -13.52 1.41
C TRP A 140 -10.90 -14.92 1.95
N GLY A 141 -10.40 -15.21 3.16
CA GLY A 141 -10.52 -16.52 3.77
C GLY A 141 -9.75 -17.58 3.00
N ASN A 142 -10.33 -18.77 2.85
CA ASN A 142 -9.75 -19.90 2.10
C ASN A 142 -10.26 -19.96 0.64
N ASN A 143 -10.84 -18.88 0.15
CA ASN A 143 -11.32 -18.80 -1.23
C ASN A 143 -10.16 -18.42 -2.16
N PRO A 144 -10.17 -18.86 -3.43
CA PRO A 144 -9.26 -18.33 -4.43
C PRO A 144 -9.51 -16.83 -4.62
N MET A 145 -8.57 -16.14 -5.27
CA MET A 145 -8.80 -14.77 -5.69
C MET A 145 -10.04 -14.66 -6.59
N GLU A 146 -10.87 -13.68 -6.33
CA GLU A 146 -12.14 -13.44 -7.00
C GLU A 146 -12.16 -12.02 -7.58
N ILE A 147 -12.73 -11.89 -8.78
CA ILE A 147 -13.16 -10.60 -9.33
C ILE A 147 -14.66 -10.49 -9.21
N LEU A 148 -15.12 -9.38 -8.65
CA LEU A 148 -16.52 -9.03 -8.57
C LEU A 148 -16.83 -7.92 -9.56
N ILE A 149 -17.93 -8.06 -10.29
CA ILE A 149 -18.51 -7.00 -11.13
C ILE A 149 -20.00 -6.95 -10.84
N ASN A 150 -20.50 -5.80 -10.39
CA ASN A 150 -21.89 -5.63 -9.97
C ASN A 150 -22.38 -6.77 -9.03
N ASP A 151 -21.55 -7.07 -8.03
CA ASP A 151 -21.80 -8.12 -7.03
C ASP A 151 -22.00 -9.52 -7.66
N LYS A 152 -21.42 -9.77 -8.84
CA LYS A 152 -21.31 -11.10 -9.47
C LYS A 152 -19.86 -11.54 -9.40
N VAL A 153 -19.64 -12.82 -9.09
CA VAL A 153 -18.32 -13.35 -8.75
C VAL A 153 -17.78 -14.21 -9.89
N ALA A 154 -16.49 -14.04 -10.20
CA ALA A 154 -15.71 -15.03 -10.95
C ALA A 154 -14.43 -15.38 -10.18
N LYS A 155 -14.14 -16.67 -10.07
CA LYS A 155 -12.94 -17.20 -9.42
C LYS A 155 -11.78 -17.20 -10.40
N LEU A 156 -10.65 -16.65 -9.98
CA LEU A 156 -9.45 -16.48 -10.78
C LEU A 156 -8.40 -17.53 -10.39
N PRO A 157 -7.61 -18.03 -11.34
CA PRO A 157 -6.61 -19.08 -11.09
C PRO A 157 -5.28 -18.53 -10.58
N PHE A 158 -5.28 -17.37 -9.91
CA PHE A 158 -4.06 -16.72 -9.45
C PHE A 158 -3.50 -17.39 -8.19
N VAL A 159 -2.18 -17.54 -8.15
CA VAL A 159 -1.43 -17.98 -6.96
C VAL A 159 -0.25 -17.02 -6.79
N ILE A 160 -0.36 -16.11 -5.82
CA ILE A 160 0.51 -14.93 -5.71
C ILE A 160 0.96 -14.62 -4.27
N ASN A 161 0.60 -15.47 -3.31
CA ASN A 161 0.90 -15.28 -1.88
C ASN A 161 2.20 -15.99 -1.43
N ASP A 162 3.15 -16.17 -2.35
CA ASP A 162 4.42 -16.88 -2.13
C ASP A 162 5.58 -15.95 -1.68
N GLY A 163 5.27 -14.67 -1.43
CA GLY A 163 6.24 -13.64 -1.07
C GLY A 163 7.06 -13.08 -2.23
N LYS A 164 6.73 -13.38 -3.48
CA LYS A 164 7.40 -12.82 -4.66
C LYS A 164 6.52 -11.81 -5.39
N TRP A 165 7.17 -11.02 -6.25
CA TRP A 165 6.49 -10.12 -7.16
C TRP A 165 5.87 -10.90 -8.31
N HIS A 166 4.57 -10.72 -8.49
CA HIS A 166 3.81 -11.21 -9.62
C HIS A 166 3.19 -10.04 -10.37
N HIS A 167 3.06 -10.18 -11.69
CA HIS A 167 2.26 -9.28 -12.51
C HIS A 167 0.95 -9.97 -12.85
N ILE A 168 -0.18 -9.38 -12.48
CA ILE A 168 -1.50 -9.92 -12.82
C ILE A 168 -2.28 -8.94 -13.69
N CYS A 169 -3.06 -9.48 -14.62
CA CYS A 169 -4.08 -8.74 -15.35
C CYS A 169 -5.40 -9.50 -15.41
N VAL A 170 -6.51 -8.77 -15.37
CA VAL A 170 -7.83 -9.29 -15.75
C VAL A 170 -8.38 -8.43 -16.87
N THR A 171 -8.78 -9.06 -17.96
CA THR A 171 -9.53 -8.46 -19.07
C THR A 171 -10.98 -8.88 -18.95
N TRP A 172 -11.93 -7.99 -19.24
CA TRP A 172 -13.36 -8.31 -19.21
C TRP A 172 -14.15 -7.49 -20.25
N THR A 173 -15.28 -8.02 -20.71
CA THR A 173 -16.24 -7.30 -21.56
C THR A 173 -17.69 -7.61 -21.22
N THR A 174 -18.55 -6.59 -21.37
CA THR A 174 -20.01 -6.68 -21.23
C THR A 174 -20.62 -7.75 -22.13
N ARG A 175 -20.06 -7.97 -23.33
CA ARG A 175 -20.58 -8.98 -24.26
C ARG A 175 -20.35 -10.37 -23.66
N ASP A 176 -21.46 -11.00 -23.26
CA ASP A 176 -21.51 -12.30 -22.60
C ASP A 176 -20.72 -12.40 -21.29
N GLY A 177 -20.23 -11.28 -20.75
CA GLY A 177 -19.47 -11.26 -19.49
C GLY A 177 -18.15 -12.02 -19.57
N VAL A 178 -17.50 -12.03 -20.75
CA VAL A 178 -16.27 -12.79 -20.99
C VAL A 178 -15.08 -12.13 -20.31
N TRP A 179 -14.32 -12.91 -19.54
CA TRP A 179 -13.08 -12.48 -18.90
C TRP A 179 -11.91 -13.42 -19.18
N GLU A 180 -10.69 -12.88 -19.14
CA GLU A 180 -9.45 -13.65 -19.13
C GLU A 180 -8.52 -13.16 -18.01
N ALA A 181 -7.77 -14.10 -17.44
CA ALA A 181 -6.86 -13.88 -16.33
C ALA A 181 -5.43 -14.21 -16.77
N TYR A 182 -4.52 -13.27 -16.54
CA TYR A 182 -3.11 -13.39 -16.88
C TYR A 182 -2.26 -13.25 -15.63
N GLN A 183 -1.34 -14.19 -15.43
CA GLN A 183 -0.31 -14.13 -14.39
C GLN A 183 1.05 -14.20 -15.06
N ASP A 184 1.94 -13.27 -14.69
CA ASP A 184 3.30 -13.14 -15.18
C ASP A 184 3.38 -13.15 -16.72
N GLY A 185 2.42 -12.47 -17.35
CA GLY A 185 2.34 -12.32 -18.81
C GLY A 185 1.70 -13.48 -19.56
N THR A 186 1.30 -14.55 -18.86
CA THR A 186 0.72 -15.76 -19.44
C THR A 186 -0.76 -15.87 -19.08
N GLN A 187 -1.61 -16.18 -20.06
CA GLN A 187 -3.03 -16.44 -19.80
C GLN A 187 -3.19 -17.76 -19.04
N GLY A 188 -3.72 -17.69 -17.81
CA GLY A 188 -3.92 -18.83 -16.93
C GLY A 188 -5.38 -19.27 -16.79
N GLY A 189 -6.34 -18.44 -17.20
CA GLY A 189 -7.75 -18.78 -17.16
C GLY A 189 -8.64 -17.83 -17.95
N SER A 190 -9.88 -18.25 -18.13
CA SER A 190 -10.94 -17.49 -18.77
C SER A 190 -12.30 -18.00 -18.34
N GLY A 191 -13.32 -17.18 -18.51
CA GLY A 191 -14.70 -17.57 -18.29
C GLY A 191 -15.67 -16.58 -18.94
N GLU A 192 -16.95 -16.83 -18.74
CA GLU A 192 -18.06 -16.04 -19.27
C GLU A 192 -19.15 -15.88 -18.21
N ASN A 193 -20.22 -15.17 -18.58
CA ASN A 193 -21.39 -14.89 -17.73
C ASN A 193 -21.07 -14.12 -16.43
N LEU A 194 -19.93 -13.41 -16.37
CA LEU A 194 -19.65 -12.45 -15.31
C LEU A 194 -20.28 -11.11 -15.65
N ALA A 195 -21.39 -10.79 -14.98
CA ALA A 195 -22.14 -9.52 -15.14
C ALA A 195 -22.41 -9.15 -16.63
N PRO A 196 -22.95 -10.06 -17.44
CA PRO A 196 -23.19 -9.78 -18.86
C PRO A 196 -24.11 -8.57 -19.03
N TYR A 197 -23.85 -7.76 -20.05
CA TYR A 197 -24.62 -6.57 -20.42
C TYR A 197 -24.68 -5.45 -19.37
N HIS A 198 -23.82 -5.49 -18.34
CA HIS A 198 -23.69 -4.45 -17.33
C HIS A 198 -22.40 -3.64 -17.55
N PRO A 199 -22.43 -2.47 -18.20
CA PRO A 199 -21.26 -1.60 -18.26
C PRO A 199 -20.82 -1.18 -16.85
N ILE A 200 -19.51 -1.10 -16.61
CA ILE A 200 -19.01 -0.54 -15.36
C ILE A 200 -19.50 0.89 -15.25
N LYS A 201 -20.21 1.20 -14.18
CA LYS A 201 -20.82 2.52 -13.97
C LYS A 201 -19.75 3.59 -13.72
N PRO A 202 -19.95 4.81 -14.25
CA PRO A 202 -18.99 5.89 -14.07
C PRO A 202 -19.07 6.53 -12.67
N GLN A 203 -18.12 7.43 -12.40
CA GLN A 203 -18.19 8.44 -11.31
C GLN A 203 -18.25 7.87 -9.88
N GLY A 204 -17.74 6.66 -9.68
CA GLY A 204 -17.53 6.05 -8.37
C GLY A 204 -16.23 6.44 -7.67
N VAL A 205 -15.89 5.71 -6.61
CA VAL A 205 -14.67 5.89 -5.82
C VAL A 205 -13.80 4.63 -5.95
N LEU A 206 -12.58 4.82 -6.47
CA LEU A 206 -11.57 3.76 -6.61
C LEU A 206 -10.58 3.82 -5.44
N VAL A 207 -10.49 2.72 -4.71
CA VAL A 207 -9.64 2.55 -3.53
C VAL A 207 -8.68 1.39 -3.76
N LEU A 208 -7.43 1.55 -3.32
CA LEU A 208 -6.43 0.50 -3.26
C LEU A 208 -6.25 0.07 -1.80
N GLY A 209 -6.23 -1.24 -1.59
CA GLY A 209 -5.94 -1.89 -0.31
C GLY A 209 -7.13 -2.18 0.61
N GLN A 210 -8.34 -1.81 0.22
CA GLN A 210 -9.57 -2.03 1.00
C GLN A 210 -10.75 -2.46 0.13
N GLU A 211 -11.63 -3.25 0.71
CA GLU A 211 -12.98 -3.58 0.22
C GLU A 211 -13.95 -2.49 0.71
N GLN A 212 -14.94 -2.10 -0.10
CA GLN A 212 -15.86 -0.99 0.18
C GLN A 212 -17.28 -1.52 0.45
N ASP A 213 -17.79 -1.42 1.69
CA ASP A 213 -19.22 -1.62 1.97
C ASP A 213 -20.06 -0.35 1.72
N THR A 214 -19.42 0.80 1.62
CA THR A 214 -20.06 2.10 1.31
C THR A 214 -19.20 2.90 0.33
N LEU A 215 -19.79 3.92 -0.30
CA LEU A 215 -19.08 4.75 -1.26
C LEU A 215 -17.87 5.45 -0.61
N GLY A 216 -16.65 4.96 -0.89
CA GLY A 216 -15.40 5.49 -0.36
C GLY A 216 -15.08 5.11 1.10
N GLY A 217 -15.75 4.10 1.67
CA GLY A 217 -15.56 3.74 3.07
C GLY A 217 -16.24 2.42 3.46
N GLY A 218 -16.53 2.25 4.75
CA GLY A 218 -17.12 1.01 5.26
C GLY A 218 -16.14 -0.16 5.18
N PHE A 219 -14.87 0.08 5.49
CA PHE A 219 -13.82 -0.91 5.34
C PHE A 219 -13.86 -1.96 6.46
N ASP A 220 -13.70 -3.24 6.11
CA ASP A 220 -13.42 -4.32 7.06
C ASP A 220 -11.92 -4.68 7.06
N ALA A 221 -11.30 -4.62 8.23
CA ALA A 221 -9.92 -5.02 8.42
C ALA A 221 -9.66 -6.49 8.01
N THR A 222 -10.64 -7.38 8.11
CA THR A 222 -10.44 -8.79 7.72
C THR A 222 -10.26 -8.98 6.22
N GLN A 223 -10.75 -8.02 5.41
CA GLN A 223 -10.68 -8.01 3.95
C GLN A 223 -9.58 -7.09 3.41
N ALA A 224 -8.94 -6.29 4.27
CA ALA A 224 -7.87 -5.37 3.91
C ALA A 224 -6.68 -6.09 3.26
N PHE A 225 -6.10 -5.49 2.22
CA PHE A 225 -4.91 -6.02 1.58
C PHE A 225 -3.70 -5.94 2.51
N VAL A 226 -2.89 -6.99 2.51
CA VAL A 226 -1.56 -7.00 3.12
C VAL A 226 -0.55 -7.38 2.07
N GLY A 227 0.39 -6.49 1.81
CA GLY A 227 1.40 -6.70 0.79
C GLY A 227 1.93 -5.41 0.19
N GLU A 228 2.61 -5.58 -0.93
CA GLU A 228 3.21 -4.53 -1.74
C GLU A 228 2.48 -4.46 -3.08
N LEU A 229 2.21 -3.27 -3.60
CA LEU A 229 1.49 -3.04 -4.85
C LEU A 229 2.16 -1.93 -5.67
N ALA A 230 2.29 -2.14 -6.98
CA ALA A 230 2.88 -1.16 -7.89
C ALA A 230 2.27 -1.26 -9.29
N HIS A 231 2.51 -0.22 -10.12
CA HIS A 231 2.08 -0.17 -11.52
C HIS A 231 0.61 -0.56 -11.74
N PHE A 232 -0.28 -0.10 -10.85
CA PHE A 232 -1.73 -0.26 -11.03
C PHE A 232 -2.20 0.59 -12.21
N ASN A 233 -2.74 -0.06 -13.24
CA ASN A 233 -3.21 0.57 -14.46
C ASN A 233 -4.56 0.01 -14.89
N ILE A 234 -5.40 0.86 -15.48
CA ILE A 234 -6.70 0.49 -16.06
C ILE A 234 -6.83 1.04 -17.49
N TRP A 235 -7.36 0.20 -18.37
CA TRP A 235 -7.78 0.53 -19.74
C TRP A 235 -9.28 0.26 -19.90
N ASP A 236 -9.96 1.04 -20.75
CA ASP A 236 -11.38 0.87 -21.14
C ASP A 236 -11.58 -0.07 -22.34
N ARG A 237 -10.62 -0.98 -22.53
CA ARG A 237 -10.61 -1.99 -23.59
C ARG A 237 -9.93 -3.26 -23.08
N LYS A 238 -10.13 -4.36 -23.81
CA LYS A 238 -9.33 -5.57 -23.63
C LYS A 238 -7.95 -5.37 -24.23
N LEU A 239 -6.91 -5.63 -23.44
CA LEU A 239 -5.55 -5.77 -23.95
C LEU A 239 -5.39 -7.11 -24.64
N THR A 240 -4.53 -7.15 -25.65
CA THR A 240 -4.11 -8.39 -26.31
C THR A 240 -3.09 -9.14 -25.44
N PRO A 241 -2.92 -10.47 -25.62
CA PRO A 241 -1.89 -11.23 -24.91
C PRO A 241 -0.48 -10.64 -25.08
N GLY A 242 -0.15 -10.09 -26.25
CA GLY A 242 1.14 -9.45 -26.51
C GLY A 242 1.33 -8.13 -25.74
N GLU A 243 0.27 -7.33 -25.57
CA GLU A 243 0.32 -6.13 -24.74
C GLU A 243 0.49 -6.49 -23.25
N VAL A 244 -0.22 -7.51 -22.77
CA VAL A 244 -0.06 -8.03 -21.41
C VAL A 244 1.34 -8.58 -21.16
N TYR A 245 1.90 -9.31 -22.14
CA TYR A 245 3.27 -9.81 -22.06
C TYR A 245 4.30 -8.69 -21.98
N ASN A 246 4.12 -7.60 -22.75
CA ASN A 246 5.00 -6.43 -22.67
C ASN A 246 4.97 -5.77 -21.28
N LEU A 247 3.79 -5.72 -20.63
CA LEU A 247 3.66 -5.21 -19.26
C LEU A 247 4.41 -6.10 -18.26
N ALA A 248 4.21 -7.42 -18.34
CA ALA A 248 4.81 -8.39 -17.43
C ALA A 248 6.33 -8.50 -17.56
N THR A 249 6.88 -8.20 -18.74
CA THR A 249 8.33 -8.25 -19.01
C THR A 249 9.00 -6.89 -18.92
N CYS A 250 8.28 -5.85 -18.48
CA CYS A 250 8.78 -4.48 -18.39
C CYS A 250 9.41 -3.98 -19.70
N SER A 251 8.83 -4.41 -20.82
CA SER A 251 9.25 -4.01 -22.16
C SER A 251 9.10 -2.50 -22.32
N THR A 252 9.97 -1.86 -23.10
CA THR A 252 9.81 -0.43 -23.46
C THR A 252 8.54 -0.15 -24.28
N LYS A 253 7.89 -1.21 -24.79
CA LYS A 253 6.60 -1.16 -25.47
C LYS A 253 5.40 -1.26 -24.51
N ALA A 254 5.64 -1.44 -23.21
CA ALA A 254 4.60 -1.46 -22.20
C ALA A 254 3.83 -0.13 -22.22
N LEU A 255 2.50 -0.23 -22.34
CA LEU A 255 1.63 0.94 -22.37
C LEU A 255 1.25 1.32 -20.94
N SER A 256 0.95 2.61 -20.72
CA SER A 256 0.25 3.06 -19.51
C SER A 256 -1.26 2.98 -19.70
N GLY A 257 -2.00 2.85 -18.61
CA GLY A 257 -3.47 2.87 -18.64
C GLY A 257 -4.02 4.18 -19.17
N ASN A 258 -4.92 4.12 -20.16
CA ASN A 258 -5.60 5.33 -20.67
C ASN A 258 -6.71 5.81 -19.73
N VAL A 259 -7.23 4.94 -18.86
CA VAL A 259 -8.20 5.30 -17.81
C VAL A 259 -7.45 5.72 -16.55
N ILE A 260 -6.71 4.80 -15.94
CA ILE A 260 -5.86 5.04 -14.78
C ILE A 260 -4.42 4.67 -15.12
N ALA A 261 -3.51 5.62 -14.98
CA ALA A 261 -2.07 5.39 -15.10
C ALA A 261 -1.40 5.49 -13.73
N TRP A 262 -0.42 4.62 -13.47
CA TRP A 262 0.34 4.63 -12.22
C TRP A 262 1.27 5.85 -12.14
N ALA A 263 0.95 6.80 -11.27
CA ALA A 263 1.82 7.92 -10.94
C ALA A 263 1.53 8.44 -9.52
N GLU A 264 2.56 8.91 -8.82
CA GLU A 264 2.41 9.44 -7.46
C GLU A 264 1.39 10.59 -7.38
N SER A 265 1.32 11.44 -8.41
CA SER A 265 0.39 12.57 -8.46
C SER A 265 -1.09 12.15 -8.57
N HIS A 266 -1.37 10.90 -8.97
CA HIS A 266 -2.71 10.37 -9.19
C HIS A 266 -3.33 9.72 -7.95
N ILE A 267 -2.60 9.64 -6.84
CA ILE A 267 -2.99 8.85 -5.67
C ILE A 267 -2.86 9.69 -4.40
N GLU A 268 -3.83 9.53 -3.50
CA GLU A 268 -3.82 10.08 -2.14
C GLU A 268 -3.73 8.94 -1.15
N ILE A 269 -2.81 9.00 -0.18
CA ILE A 269 -2.52 7.90 0.74
C ILE A 269 -3.04 8.26 2.12
N PHE A 270 -3.74 7.32 2.76
CA PHE A 270 -4.37 7.48 4.05
C PHE A 270 -3.96 6.37 5.02
N GLY A 271 -4.05 6.66 6.31
CA GLY A 271 -3.90 5.66 7.37
C GLY A 271 -2.47 5.16 7.62
N GLY A 272 -1.45 5.71 6.94
CA GLY A 272 -0.05 5.35 7.17
C GLY A 272 0.49 4.24 6.27
N ALA A 273 -0.19 3.89 5.17
CA ALA A 273 0.45 3.10 4.11
C ALA A 273 1.70 3.84 3.60
N THR A 274 2.77 3.10 3.28
CA THR A 274 4.08 3.69 2.98
C THR A 274 4.41 3.59 1.49
N LYS A 275 5.24 4.51 0.99
CA LYS A 275 5.77 4.51 -0.38
C LYS A 275 7.24 4.14 -0.39
N TRP A 276 7.65 3.31 -1.34
CA TRP A 276 9.04 2.93 -1.56
C TRP A 276 9.40 3.01 -3.04
N THR A 277 10.70 3.12 -3.35
CA THR A 277 11.20 2.94 -4.72
C THR A 277 10.90 1.54 -5.22
N PHE A 278 10.37 1.45 -6.44
CA PHE A 278 10.17 0.17 -7.12
C PHE A 278 10.64 0.27 -8.56
N GLU A 279 11.39 -0.74 -8.98
CA GLU A 279 11.75 -0.95 -10.37
C GLU A 279 11.34 -2.37 -10.75
N ALA A 280 10.25 -2.47 -11.52
CA ALA A 280 9.75 -3.73 -12.00
C ALA A 280 10.82 -4.49 -12.82
N CYS A 281 10.74 -5.82 -12.78
CA CYS A 281 11.65 -6.74 -13.46
C CYS A 281 13.14 -6.71 -13.05
N ARG A 282 13.55 -5.89 -12.08
CA ARG A 282 14.95 -5.84 -11.62
C ARG A 282 15.40 -7.08 -10.83
N GLN A 283 14.45 -7.84 -10.27
CA GLN A 283 14.70 -9.02 -9.43
C GLN A 283 14.32 -10.36 -10.07
N ILE A 284 14.07 -10.42 -11.39
CA ILE A 284 13.61 -11.65 -12.09
C ILE A 284 14.80 -12.59 -12.48
N ASN A 285 16.00 -12.40 -11.92
CA ASN A 285 17.16 -13.26 -12.15
C ASN A 285 17.48 -14.15 -10.95
#